data_AF-A0A8T4J6K6-F1
#
_entry.id   AF-A0A8T4J6K6-F1
#
_cell.length_a   1.000
_cell.length_b   1.000
_cell.length_c   1.000
_cell.angle_alpha   90.00
_cell.angle_beta   90.00
_cell.angle_gamma   90.00
#
_symmetry.space_group_name_H-M   'P 1'
#
loop_
_entity.id
_entity.type
_entity.pdbx_description
1 polymer ?
#
loop_
_entity_poly.entity_id
_entity_poly.type
_entity_poly.pdbx_seq_one_letter_code
_entity_poly.pdbx_strand_id
1 'polypeptide(L)' 'VAGGRAVFDMGEASASLVSATPHAGWDMKVWRADHWVRVTFTKGDTSSSVFCRWDDGPPRLETFEG' A
#
# COMPACT_ATOMS: atom_id res chain seq x y z
N VAL A 1 2.07 8.52 2.45
CA VAL A 1 0.62 8.82 2.51
C VAL A 1 0.29 9.37 3.88
N ALA A 2 -0.78 10.15 4.02
CA ALA A 2 -1.11 10.79 5.31
C ALA A 2 -1.32 9.78 6.45
N GLY A 3 -1.79 8.56 6.13
CA GLY A 3 -2.11 7.55 7.14
C GLY A 3 -0.97 6.68 7.68
N GLY A 4 0.22 6.72 7.09
CA GLY A 4 1.25 5.75 7.40
C GLY A 4 2.45 5.74 6.46
N ARG A 5 3.40 4.87 6.79
CA ARG A 5 4.52 4.51 5.92
C ARG A 5 4.34 3.07 5.46
N ALA A 6 4.25 2.88 4.15
CA ALA A 6 4.33 1.57 3.52
C ALA A 6 5.57 1.53 2.63
N VAL A 7 6.39 0.50 2.81
CA VAL A 7 7.62 0.25 2.08
C VAL A 7 7.41 -1.02 1.29
N PHE A 8 7.51 -0.87 -0.03
CA PHE A 8 7.43 -1.97 -0.97
C PHE A 8 8.81 -2.13 -1.59
N ASP A 9 9.26 -3.37 -1.68
CA ASP A 9 10.39 -3.75 -2.51
C ASP A 9 9.86 -4.00 -3.91
N MET A 10 10.36 -3.25 -4.87
CA MET A 10 9.93 -3.30 -6.27
C MET A 10 11.09 -3.86 -7.09
N GLY A 11 10.96 -5.12 -7.48
CA GLY A 11 11.87 -5.78 -8.42
C GLY A 11 11.50 -5.47 -9.87
N GLU A 12 12.17 -6.12 -10.81
CA GLU A 12 11.94 -5.93 -12.26
C GLU A 12 10.53 -6.33 -12.71
N ALA A 13 9.97 -7.40 -12.13
CA ALA A 13 8.70 -7.98 -12.55
C ALA A 13 7.73 -8.28 -11.38
N SER A 14 8.10 -7.92 -10.15
CA SER A 14 7.31 -8.23 -8.95
C SER A 14 7.53 -7.19 -7.87
N ALA A 15 6.55 -7.00 -7.00
CA ALA A 15 6.76 -6.25 -5.77
C ALA A 15 6.36 -7.05 -4.53
N SER A 16 6.95 -6.70 -3.40
CA SER A 16 6.66 -7.30 -2.11
C SER A 16 6.54 -6.23 -1.04
N LEU A 17 5.59 -6.38 -0.12
CA LEU A 17 5.48 -5.47 1.02
C LEU A 17 6.53 -5.81 2.07
N VAL A 18 7.53 -4.96 2.21
CA VAL A 18 8.60 -5.09 3.20
C VAL A 18 8.09 -4.70 4.58
N SER A 19 7.42 -3.55 4.67
CA SER A 19 6.91 -3.02 5.93
C SER A 19 5.74 -2.10 5.70
N ALA A 20 4.75 -2.16 6.57
CA ALA A 20 3.71 -1.16 6.65
C ALA A 20 3.50 -0.79 8.12
N THR A 21 3.63 0.49 8.42
CA THR A 21 3.48 1.04 9.76
C THR A 21 2.47 2.18 9.71
N PRO A 22 1.30 2.05 10.35
CA PRO A 22 0.34 3.14 10.47
C PRO A 22 0.89 4.24 11.39
N HIS A 23 0.44 5.47 11.16
CA HIS A 23 0.60 6.51 12.16
C HIS A 23 -0.26 6.24 13.40
N ALA A 24 0.07 6.83 14.55
CA ALA A 24 -0.71 6.68 15.77
C ALA A 24 -2.18 7.10 15.56
N GLY A 25 -3.10 6.23 15.98
CA GLY A 25 -4.54 6.41 15.81
C GLY A 25 -5.05 6.13 14.39
N TRP A 26 -4.24 5.54 13.51
CA TRP A 26 -4.69 5.00 12.22
C TRP A 26 -4.76 3.48 12.30
N ASP A 27 -5.83 2.93 11.77
CA ASP A 27 -5.96 1.51 11.49
C ASP A 27 -5.28 1.17 10.17
N MET A 28 -4.71 -0.04 10.10
CA MET A 28 -4.04 -0.53 8.90
C MET A 28 -4.64 -1.87 8.48
N LYS A 29 -4.95 -1.99 7.20
CA LYS A 29 -5.33 -3.25 6.56
C LYS A 29 -4.46 -3.50 5.35
N VAL A 30 -3.99 -4.74 5.20
CA VAL A 30 -3.13 -5.16 4.10
C VAL A 30 -3.82 -6.29 3.34
N TRP A 31 -3.89 -6.17 2.03
CA TRP A 31 -4.34 -7.21 1.11
C TRP A 31 -3.20 -7.54 0.16
N ARG A 32 -2.97 -8.84 -0.06
CA ARG A 32 -1.93 -9.35 -0.95
C ARG A 32 -2.58 -10.33 -1.92
N ALA A 33 -2.22 -10.22 -3.19
CA ALA A 33 -2.59 -11.14 -4.25
C ALA A 33 -1.38 -11.40 -5.15
N ASP A 34 -1.50 -12.31 -6.10
CA ASP A 34 -0.39 -12.77 -6.94
C ASP A 34 0.35 -11.61 -7.64
N HIS A 35 -0.37 -10.62 -8.17
CA HIS A 35 0.24 -9.51 -8.94
C HIS A 35 0.01 -8.11 -8.33
N TRP A 36 -0.46 -8.03 -7.08
CA TRP A 36 -0.67 -6.75 -6.42
C TRP A 36 -0.69 -6.85 -4.89
N VAL A 37 -0.37 -5.74 -4.24
CA VAL A 37 -0.51 -5.54 -2.80
C VAL A 37 -1.17 -4.20 -2.52
N ARG A 38 -2.20 -4.21 -1.67
CA ARG A 38 -2.89 -3.00 -1.21
C ARG A 38 -2.69 -2.82 0.28
N VAL A 39 -2.37 -1.62 0.71
CA VAL A 39 -2.33 -1.22 2.12
C VAL A 39 -3.29 -0.06 2.28
N THR A 40 -4.34 -0.20 3.09
CA THR A 40 -5.27 0.89 3.41
C THR A 40 -5.08 1.29 4.86
N PHE A 41 -4.84 2.57 5.06
CA PHE A 41 -4.83 3.25 6.35
C PHE A 41 -6.14 4.00 6.51
N THR A 42 -6.80 3.87 7.66
CA THR A 42 -8.06 4.57 7.96
C THR A 42 -7.98 5.21 9.34
N LYS A 43 -8.48 6.44 9.47
CA LYS A 43 -8.60 7.14 10.75
C LYS A 43 -9.85 8.00 10.75
N GLY A 44 -10.89 7.54 11.45
CA GLY A 44 -12.19 8.20 11.46
C GLY A 44 -12.72 8.34 10.03
N ASP A 45 -12.95 9.58 9.60
CA ASP A 45 -13.45 9.93 8.26
C ASP A 45 -12.36 10.07 7.19
N THR A 46 -11.07 9.90 7.52
CA THR A 46 -9.97 9.99 6.54
C THR A 46 -9.42 8.62 6.21
N SER A 47 -9.14 8.39 4.94
CA SER A 47 -8.51 7.17 4.44
C SER A 47 -7.35 7.46 3.49
N SER A 48 -6.33 6.60 3.55
CA SER A 48 -5.14 6.66 2.71
C SER A 48 -4.80 5.25 2.30
N SER A 49 -4.99 4.91 1.03
CA SER A 49 -4.61 3.61 0.49
C SER A 49 -3.39 3.72 -0.41
N VAL A 50 -2.49 2.75 -0.30
CA VAL A 50 -1.38 2.53 -1.22
C VAL A 50 -1.64 1.22 -1.94
N PHE A 51 -1.57 1.27 -3.26
CA PHE A 51 -1.78 0.12 -4.13
C PHE A 51 -0.54 -0.08 -4.98
N CYS A 52 0.14 -1.20 -4.77
CA CYS A 52 1.28 -1.61 -5.57
C CYS A 52 0.83 -2.73 -6.50
N ARG A 53 0.89 -2.52 -7.81
CA ARG A 53 0.45 -3.51 -8.82
C ARG A 53 1.49 -3.67 -9.90
N TRP A 54 1.65 -4.89 -10.39
CA TRP A 54 2.55 -5.25 -11.48
C TRP A 54 1.89 -6.25 -12.44
N ASP A 55 0.55 -6.20 -12.52
CA ASP A 55 -0.24 -7.09 -13.38
C ASP A 55 0.01 -6.86 -14.87
N ASP A 56 0.40 -5.63 -15.26
CA ASP A 56 0.61 -5.22 -16.65
C ASP A 56 1.94 -4.45 -16.78
N GLY A 57 3.04 -5.12 -16.39
CA GLY A 57 4.40 -4.60 -16.52
C GLY A 57 5.09 -4.27 -15.18
N PRO A 58 6.09 -3.38 -15.18
CA PRO A 58 6.89 -3.12 -13.98
C PRO A 58 6.00 -2.60 -12.83
N PRO A 59 6.37 -2.89 -11.57
CA PRO A 59 5.58 -2.51 -10.41
C PRO A 59 5.37 -1.00 -10.32
N ARG A 60 4.10 -0.62 -10.15
CA ARG A 60 3.66 0.77 -10.01
C ARG A 60 2.99 0.95 -8.65
N LEU A 61 3.29 2.07 -8.01
CA LEU A 61 2.65 2.51 -6.77
C LEU A 61 1.61 3.58 -7.09
N GLU A 62 0.38 3.32 -6.67
CA GLU A 62 -0.74 4.25 -6.73
C GLU A 62 -1.17 4.59 -5.31
N THR A 63 -1.45 5.85 -5.03
CA THR A 63 -1.94 6.29 -3.72
C THR A 63 -3.32 6.91 -3.88
N PHE A 64 -4.26 6.45 -3.07
CA PHE A 64 -5.63 6.95 -3.01
C PHE A 64 -5.84 7.62 -1.66
N GLU A 65 -6.34 8.84 -1.67
CA GLU A 65 -6.74 9.56 -0.47
C GLU A 65 -8.25 9.79 -0.54
N GLY A 66 -8.94 9.57 0.56
CA GLY A 66 -10.40 9.67 0.67
C GLY A 66 -10.85 10.13 2.02
#